data_AF-A0A6L6AE55-F1
#
_entry.id   AF-A0A6L6AE55-F1
#
_cell.length_a   1.000
_cell.length_b   1.000
_cell.length_c   1.000
_cell.angle_alpha   90.00
_cell.angle_beta   90.00
_cell.angle_gamma   90.00
#
_symmetry.space_group_name_H-M   'P 1'
#
loop_
_entity.id
_entity.type
_entity.pdbx_description
1 polymer ?
#
loop_
_entity_poly.entity_id
_entity_poly.type
_entity_poly.pdbx_seq_one_letter_code
_entity_poly.pdbx_strand_id
1 'polypeptide(L)'
;MSADFGANDWLVEEMYERYQADPTSVEPSWIEFFKTYTPGAASSAPITSAPAAPAASAPKGGTPPVPKAAQKISAPVVAAPVAQAPVVAAPVAQAAPSTPTPAQAPVKPVPVLITPSASTLEPLRGVAGRVVASMEASLSVPTATSVRAIPAKLMIDNRTVITNHLKRTRGGKVSFT
;
A
#
# COMPACT_ATOMS: atom_id res chain seq x y z
N MET A 1 7.95 16.12 -33.96
CA MET A 1 7.64 16.00 -32.52
C MET A 1 6.99 14.65 -32.32
N SER A 2 7.72 13.72 -31.71
CA SER A 2 7.21 12.41 -31.29
C SER A 2 5.96 12.59 -30.43
N ALA A 3 5.06 11.61 -30.43
CA ALA A 3 4.01 11.56 -29.42
C ALA A 3 4.72 11.55 -28.05
N ASP A 4 4.58 12.62 -27.28
CA ASP A 4 5.38 12.83 -26.06
C ASP A 4 4.75 12.04 -24.92
N PHE A 5 4.98 10.73 -24.92
CA PHE A 5 4.56 9.82 -23.86
C PHE A 5 5.43 9.96 -22.60
N GLY A 6 6.41 10.86 -22.61
CA GLY A 6 7.30 11.16 -21.50
C GLY A 6 8.03 9.90 -21.01
N ALA A 7 8.00 9.64 -19.70
CA ALA A 7 8.65 8.47 -19.10
C ALA A 7 8.05 7.12 -19.55
N ASN A 8 6.89 7.12 -20.20
CA ASN A 8 6.24 5.90 -20.69
C ASN A 8 6.64 5.53 -22.12
N ASP A 9 7.52 6.31 -22.77
CA ASP A 9 7.94 6.08 -24.16
C ASP A 9 8.54 4.67 -24.37
N TRP A 10 9.36 4.22 -23.41
CA TRP A 10 9.88 2.85 -23.39
C TRP A 10 8.79 1.77 -23.40
N LEU A 11 7.71 1.97 -22.63
CA LEU A 11 6.62 1.00 -22.54
C LEU A 11 5.82 0.95 -23.85
N VAL A 12 5.63 2.10 -24.48
CA VAL A 12 4.97 2.19 -25.80
C VAL A 12 5.80 1.49 -26.86
N GLU A 13 7.13 1.66 -26.85
CA GLU A 13 8.04 0.96 -27.75
C GLU A 13 8.00 -0.57 -27.52
N GLU A 14 8.05 -1.03 -26.27
CA GLU A 14 7.93 -2.46 -25.95
C GLU A 14 6.57 -3.04 -26.39
N MET A 15 5.46 -2.31 -26.18
CA MET A 15 4.14 -2.71 -26.65
C MET A 15 4.07 -2.74 -28.18
N TYR A 16 4.78 -1.83 -28.86
CA TYR A 16 4.84 -1.77 -30.32
C TYR A 16 5.68 -2.91 -30.92
N GLU A 17 6.80 -3.29 -30.29
CA GLU A 17 7.56 -4.49 -30.67
C GLU A 17 6.71 -5.76 -30.55
N ARG A 18 5.92 -5.89 -29.47
CA ARG A 18 4.98 -6.99 -29.29
C ARG A 18 3.87 -6.99 -30.33
N TYR A 19 3.33 -5.81 -30.67
CA TYR A 19 2.34 -5.65 -31.75
C TYR A 19 2.87 -6.13 -33.11
N GLN A 20 4.13 -5.83 -33.43
CA GLN A 20 4.77 -6.28 -34.67
C GLN A 20 5.01 -7.79 -34.71
N ALA A 21 5.35 -8.40 -33.56
CA ALA A 21 5.53 -9.85 -33.46
C ALA A 21 4.20 -10.62 -33.55
N ASP A 22 3.18 -10.15 -32.84
CA ASP A 22 1.83 -10.69 -32.87
C ASP A 22 0.80 -9.60 -32.52
N PRO A 23 -0.03 -9.16 -33.49
CA PRO A 23 -1.03 -8.13 -33.27
C PRO A 23 -2.04 -8.46 -32.16
N THR A 24 -2.28 -9.75 -31.86
CA THR A 24 -3.24 -10.18 -30.83
C THR A 24 -2.66 -10.22 -29.41
N SER A 25 -1.34 -10.03 -29.28
CA SER A 25 -0.65 -9.98 -27.99
C SER A 25 -0.83 -8.66 -27.25
N VAL A 26 -1.49 -7.67 -27.86
CA VAL A 26 -1.80 -6.37 -27.28
C VAL A 26 -3.31 -6.19 -27.20
N GLU A 27 -3.76 -5.38 -26.25
CA GLU A 27 -5.19 -5.13 -26.02
C GLU A 27 -5.82 -4.38 -27.22
N PRO A 28 -7.11 -4.62 -27.56
CA PRO A 28 -7.73 -4.05 -28.76
C PRO A 28 -7.62 -2.53 -28.92
N SER A 29 -7.64 -1.74 -27.84
CA SER A 29 -7.47 -0.29 -27.92
C SER A 29 -6.05 0.11 -28.36
N TRP A 30 -5.04 -0.67 -27.99
CA TRP A 30 -3.66 -0.50 -28.45
C TRP A 30 -3.49 -0.89 -29.93
N ILE A 31 -4.20 -1.92 -30.39
CA ILE A 31 -4.22 -2.30 -31.82
C ILE A 31 -4.75 -1.13 -32.67
N GLU A 32 -5.87 -0.53 -32.28
CA GLU A 32 -6.43 0.64 -32.99
C GLU A 32 -5.48 1.84 -32.98
N PHE A 33 -4.78 2.07 -31.86
CA PHE A 33 -3.73 3.09 -31.77
C PHE A 33 -2.58 2.80 -32.74
N PHE A 34 -2.03 1.58 -32.71
CA PHE A 34 -0.86 1.22 -33.52
C PHE A 34 -1.12 1.16 -35.03
N LYS A 35 -2.37 0.97 -35.48
CA LYS A 35 -2.76 1.11 -36.90
C LYS A 35 -2.43 2.49 -37.48
N THR A 36 -2.45 3.53 -36.64
CA THR A 36 -2.17 4.92 -37.04
C THR A 36 -0.86 5.46 -36.44
N TYR A 37 -0.18 4.65 -35.63
CA TYR A 37 1.09 4.99 -35.02
C TYR A 37 2.22 4.86 -36.04
N THR A 38 2.93 5.97 -36.25
CA THR A 38 4.08 6.02 -37.14
C THR A 38 5.28 6.45 -36.31
N PRO A 39 6.22 5.53 -36.02
CA PRO A 39 7.45 5.86 -35.30
C PRO A 39 8.17 6.99 -36.04
N GLY A 40 8.21 8.18 -35.46
CA GLY A 40 8.88 9.35 -36.02
C GLY A 40 8.05 10.27 -36.92
N ALA A 41 6.80 9.95 -37.28
CA ALA A 41 5.93 10.90 -37.99
C ALA A 41 4.93 11.55 -37.01
N ALA A 42 4.99 12.86 -36.91
CA ALA A 42 4.12 13.66 -36.06
C ALA A 42 2.68 13.57 -36.56
N SER A 43 1.86 12.71 -35.95
CA SER A 43 0.42 12.65 -36.19
C SER A 43 -0.33 12.87 -34.88
N SER A 44 -1.13 13.93 -34.85
CA SER A 44 -2.01 14.30 -33.75
C SER A 44 -3.23 13.36 -33.75
N ALA A 45 -3.28 12.41 -32.82
CA ALA A 45 -4.52 11.68 -32.55
C ALA A 45 -5.49 12.59 -31.77
N PRO A 46 -6.80 12.53 -32.05
CA PRO A 46 -7.78 13.39 -31.39
C PRO A 46 -7.92 12.97 -29.94
N ILE A 47 -7.46 13.82 -29.02
CA ILE A 47 -7.99 13.81 -27.66
C ILE A 47 -9.47 14.21 -27.77
N THR A 48 -10.39 13.29 -27.46
CA THR A 48 -11.79 13.64 -27.27
C THR A 48 -11.88 14.53 -26.03
N SER A 49 -11.73 15.84 -26.23
CA SER A 49 -11.95 16.85 -25.21
C SER A 49 -13.43 16.82 -24.81
N ALA A 50 -13.75 16.26 -23.65
CA ALA A 50 -15.00 16.55 -22.96
C ALA A 50 -15.07 18.07 -22.65
N PRO A 51 -16.23 18.72 -22.73
CA PRO A 51 -16.30 20.18 -22.76
C PRO A 51 -15.77 20.81 -21.48
N ALA A 52 -14.81 21.73 -21.63
CA ALA A 52 -14.38 22.62 -20.56
C ALA A 52 -15.55 23.53 -20.16
N ALA A 53 -16.07 23.33 -18.94
CA ALA A 53 -16.95 24.29 -18.30
C ALA A 53 -16.13 25.54 -17.90
N PRO A 54 -16.64 26.76 -18.12
CA PRO A 54 -15.89 27.99 -17.88
C PRO A 54 -15.62 28.21 -16.38
N ALA A 55 -14.39 28.56 -16.06
CA ALA A 55 -13.96 28.96 -14.72
C ALA A 55 -14.66 30.28 -14.32
N ALA A 56 -15.55 30.20 -13.33
CA ALA A 56 -16.11 31.35 -12.64
C ALA A 56 -15.59 31.39 -11.19
N SER A 57 -14.76 32.40 -10.93
CA SER A 57 -14.57 33.18 -9.69
C SER A 57 -14.67 32.50 -8.31
N ALA A 58 -13.57 32.62 -7.58
CA ALA A 58 -13.41 32.29 -6.17
C ALA A 58 -14.40 33.00 -5.21
N PRO A 59 -14.71 32.37 -4.07
CA PRO A 59 -14.95 33.08 -2.82
C PRO A 59 -13.86 32.81 -1.77
N LYS A 60 -13.54 33.89 -1.05
CA LYS A 60 -12.64 33.97 0.10
C LYS A 60 -13.12 33.11 1.28
N GLY A 61 -12.15 32.55 2.00
CA GLY A 61 -12.16 32.48 3.47
C GLY A 61 -13.11 31.48 4.13
N GLY A 62 -12.57 30.34 4.55
CA GLY A 62 -13.19 29.45 5.53
C GLY A 62 -12.10 28.77 6.35
N THR A 63 -12.09 29.02 7.65
CA THR A 63 -11.13 28.50 8.64
C THR A 63 -11.21 26.96 8.78
N PRO A 64 -10.08 26.26 9.06
CA PRO A 64 -10.09 24.80 9.26
C PRO A 64 -10.77 24.42 10.60
N PRO A 65 -11.55 23.33 10.68
CA PRO A 65 -12.07 22.84 11.95
C PRO A 65 -11.00 22.08 12.75
N VAL A 66 -10.81 22.50 14.01
CA VAL A 66 -10.02 21.82 15.04
C VAL A 66 -10.82 20.63 15.60
N PRO A 67 -10.25 19.42 15.75
CA PRO A 67 -10.94 18.32 16.42
C PRO A 67 -10.91 18.51 17.95
N LYS A 68 -12.09 18.69 18.55
CA LYS A 68 -12.28 18.75 20.01
C LYS A 68 -12.55 17.35 20.55
N ALA A 69 -11.52 16.73 21.12
CA ALA A 69 -11.69 15.60 22.03
C ALA A 69 -12.40 16.11 23.30
N ALA A 70 -13.58 15.57 23.60
CA ALA A 70 -14.27 15.75 24.87
C ALA A 70 -14.65 14.36 25.41
N GLN A 71 -13.76 13.86 26.26
CA GLN A 71 -14.03 12.76 27.17
C GLN A 71 -15.22 13.12 28.07
N LYS A 72 -16.16 12.19 28.23
CA LYS A 72 -17.14 12.23 29.32
C LYS A 72 -17.06 10.90 30.07
N ILE A 73 -16.37 10.95 31.21
CA ILE A 73 -16.25 9.87 32.17
C ILE A 73 -17.48 9.94 33.08
N SER A 74 -18.23 8.86 33.16
CA SER A 74 -19.30 8.67 34.15
C SER A 74 -18.80 7.74 35.27
N ALA A 75 -18.73 8.26 36.49
CA ALA A 75 -18.72 7.46 37.71
C ALA A 75 -20.16 7.01 38.05
N PRO A 76 -20.33 5.93 38.83
CA PRO A 76 -20.69 6.16 40.23
C PRO A 76 -20.14 5.16 41.27
N VAL A 77 -19.92 5.74 42.46
CA VAL A 77 -20.22 5.30 43.84
C VAL A 77 -19.50 4.11 44.51
N VAL A 78 -19.32 4.32 45.81
CA VAL A 78 -18.48 3.69 46.83
C VAL A 78 -19.21 2.56 47.56
N ALA A 79 -18.50 1.48 47.93
CA ALA A 79 -18.76 0.68 49.13
C ALA A 79 -17.47 -0.03 49.61
N ALA A 80 -17.35 -0.13 50.93
CA ALA A 80 -16.14 -0.36 51.75
C ALA A 80 -15.75 -1.87 51.91
N PRO A 81 -14.63 -2.20 52.59
CA PRO A 81 -13.84 -3.44 52.42
C PRO A 81 -14.13 -4.53 53.47
N VAL A 82 -13.83 -5.80 53.15
CA VAL A 82 -13.59 -6.87 54.14
C VAL A 82 -12.72 -8.03 53.60
N ALA A 83 -11.80 -8.49 54.46
CA ALA A 83 -11.32 -9.86 54.69
C ALA A 83 -10.24 -10.52 53.77
N GLN A 84 -9.00 -10.45 54.27
CA GLN A 84 -7.95 -11.49 54.47
C GLN A 84 -8.01 -12.85 53.71
N ALA A 85 -6.90 -13.14 53.00
CA ALA A 85 -6.01 -14.34 52.98
C ALA A 85 -6.61 -15.78 53.04
N PRO A 86 -6.01 -16.82 52.40
CA PRO A 86 -4.56 -17.00 52.27
C PRO A 86 -4.02 -17.51 50.91
N VAL A 87 -2.70 -17.32 50.79
CA VAL A 87 -1.81 -17.94 49.81
C VAL A 87 -1.74 -19.45 50.02
N VAL A 88 -2.04 -20.22 48.97
CA VAL A 88 -1.71 -21.64 48.91
C VAL A 88 -0.47 -21.79 48.04
N ALA A 89 0.65 -22.07 48.71
CA ALA A 89 1.86 -22.56 48.08
C ALA A 89 1.68 -24.05 47.71
N ALA A 90 2.00 -24.39 46.48
CA ALA A 90 2.15 -25.77 46.00
C ALA A 90 3.18 -25.78 44.85
N PRO A 91 3.93 -26.88 44.66
CA PRO A 91 5.38 -26.85 44.79
C PRO A 91 6.13 -26.75 43.46
N VAL A 92 7.34 -26.17 43.53
CA VAL A 92 8.37 -26.25 42.49
C VAL A 92 8.69 -27.72 42.24
N ALA A 93 8.30 -28.23 41.07
CA ALA A 93 8.74 -29.52 40.58
C ALA A 93 10.23 -29.44 40.26
N GLN A 94 11.03 -30.13 41.08
CA GLN A 94 12.45 -30.34 40.90
C GLN A 94 12.68 -31.19 39.65
N ALA A 95 13.23 -30.59 38.60
CA ALA A 95 13.64 -31.30 37.39
C ALA A 95 14.80 -32.24 37.71
N ALA A 96 14.59 -33.54 37.51
CA ALA A 96 15.64 -34.55 37.55
C ALA A 96 16.59 -34.39 36.34
N PRO A 97 17.88 -34.71 36.48
CA PRO A 97 18.86 -34.57 35.40
C PRO A 97 18.60 -35.59 34.30
N SER A 98 18.37 -35.09 33.09
CA SER A 98 18.23 -35.88 31.87
C SER A 98 19.59 -36.45 31.43
N THR A 99 19.67 -37.77 31.34
CA THR A 99 20.72 -38.47 30.60
C THR A 99 20.54 -38.24 29.09
N PRO A 100 21.61 -38.00 28.31
CA PRO A 100 21.47 -37.73 26.89
C PRO A 100 21.26 -39.02 26.09
N THR A 101 20.08 -39.18 25.52
CA THR A 101 19.80 -40.16 24.46
C THR A 101 20.41 -39.67 23.14
N PRO A 102 21.09 -40.53 22.35
CA PRO A 102 21.70 -40.15 21.07
C PRO A 102 20.72 -39.53 20.08
N ALA A 103 21.23 -38.53 19.35
CA ALA A 103 20.52 -37.64 18.44
C ALA A 103 19.55 -38.35 17.49
N GLN A 104 18.26 -38.10 17.69
CA GLN A 104 17.25 -38.28 16.65
C GLN A 104 17.43 -37.18 15.61
N ALA A 105 17.79 -37.57 14.39
CA ALA A 105 17.87 -36.65 13.27
C ALA A 105 16.50 -35.95 13.07
N PRO A 106 16.47 -34.61 12.90
CA PRO A 106 15.23 -33.92 12.60
C PRO A 106 14.72 -34.43 11.25
N VAL A 107 13.60 -35.17 11.26
CA VAL A 107 12.87 -35.53 10.06
C VAL A 107 12.34 -34.23 9.48
N LYS A 108 13.07 -33.71 8.49
CA LYS A 108 12.59 -32.61 7.63
C LYS A 108 11.26 -33.07 7.03
N PRO A 109 10.14 -32.35 7.23
CA PRO A 109 8.88 -32.70 6.60
C PRO A 109 9.11 -32.77 5.09
N VAL A 110 8.83 -33.95 4.52
CA VAL A 110 8.78 -34.18 3.08
C VAL A 110 7.76 -33.19 2.51
N PRO A 111 8.06 -32.47 1.42
CA PRO A 111 7.10 -31.55 0.81
C PRO A 111 5.83 -32.33 0.46
N VAL A 112 4.73 -32.03 1.16
CA VAL A 112 3.41 -32.57 0.82
C VAL A 112 3.06 -31.97 -0.53
N LEU A 113 2.97 -32.84 -1.55
CA LEU A 113 2.44 -32.50 -2.86
C LEU A 113 1.07 -31.83 -2.68
N ILE A 114 0.91 -30.66 -3.28
CA ILE A 114 -0.28 -29.82 -3.19
C ILE A 114 -1.42 -30.57 -3.89
N THR A 115 -2.14 -31.42 -3.15
CA THR A 115 -3.39 -32.01 -3.62
C THR A 115 -4.52 -31.02 -3.32
N PRO A 116 -5.51 -30.85 -4.21
CA PRO A 116 -6.62 -29.91 -4.00
C PRO A 116 -7.45 -30.23 -2.75
N SER A 117 -7.29 -31.41 -2.15
CA SER A 117 -7.93 -31.82 -0.89
C SER A 117 -7.20 -31.32 0.36
N ALA A 118 -6.01 -30.71 0.24
CA ALA A 118 -5.22 -30.19 1.35
C ALA A 118 -5.35 -28.67 1.54
N SER A 119 -6.25 -27.99 0.82
CA SER A 119 -6.46 -26.55 0.95
C SER A 119 -7.41 -26.19 2.09
N THR A 120 -6.92 -25.40 3.05
CA THR A 120 -7.74 -24.80 4.12
C THR A 120 -8.33 -23.47 3.63
N LEU A 121 -9.65 -23.28 3.78
CA LEU A 121 -10.34 -22.03 3.48
C LEU A 121 -10.45 -21.15 4.73
N GLU A 122 -9.86 -19.95 4.69
CA GLU A 122 -10.00 -18.93 5.73
C GLU A 122 -10.87 -17.76 5.22
N PRO A 123 -12.02 -17.46 5.87
CA PRO A 123 -12.89 -16.38 5.43
C PRO A 123 -12.37 -14.99 5.83
N LEU A 124 -12.24 -14.10 4.85
CA LEU A 124 -11.88 -12.69 5.09
C LEU A 124 -13.04 -11.96 5.81
N ARG A 125 -12.78 -11.47 7.03
CA ARG A 125 -13.78 -10.76 7.85
C ARG A 125 -13.32 -9.36 8.21
N GLY A 126 -14.27 -8.50 8.58
CA GLY A 126 -14.01 -7.17 9.12
C GLY A 126 -13.25 -6.26 8.14
N VAL A 127 -12.07 -5.79 8.57
CA VAL A 127 -11.25 -4.84 7.79
C VAL A 127 -10.78 -5.43 6.47
N ALA A 128 -10.43 -6.72 6.43
CA ALA A 128 -9.98 -7.37 5.20
C ALA A 128 -11.11 -7.44 4.15
N GLY A 129 -12.33 -7.78 4.58
CA GLY A 129 -13.50 -7.78 3.70
C GLY A 129 -13.85 -6.38 3.16
N ARG A 130 -13.66 -5.32 3.96
CA ARG A 130 -13.85 -3.94 3.49
C ARG A 130 -12.80 -3.51 2.47
N VAL A 131 -11.54 -3.92 2.63
CA VAL A 131 -10.50 -3.67 1.64
C VAL A 131 -10.87 -4.32 0.31
N VAL A 132 -11.34 -5.58 0.34
CA VAL A 132 -11.82 -6.27 -0.87
C VAL A 132 -12.97 -5.49 -1.52
N ALA A 133 -13.99 -5.10 -0.76
CA ALA A 133 -15.10 -4.30 -1.30
C ALA A 133 -14.63 -2.98 -1.95
N SER A 134 -13.63 -2.31 -1.38
CA SER A 134 -13.05 -1.09 -1.96
C SER A 134 -12.22 -1.37 -3.23
N MET A 135 -11.52 -2.50 -3.29
CA MET A 135 -10.74 -2.89 -4.47
C MET A 135 -11.66 -3.25 -5.64
N GLU A 136 -12.74 -4.00 -5.37
CA GLU A 136 -13.78 -4.31 -6.36
C GLU A 136 -14.46 -3.05 -6.90
N ALA A 137 -14.80 -2.09 -6.03
CA ALA A 137 -15.37 -0.82 -6.46
C ALA A 137 -14.44 -0.03 -7.40
N SER A 138 -13.12 -0.15 -7.21
CA SER A 138 -12.11 0.57 -8.00
C SER A 138 -12.00 0.07 -9.45
N LEU A 139 -12.50 -1.13 -9.77
CA LEU A 139 -12.49 -1.69 -11.13
C LEU A 139 -13.31 -0.87 -12.12
N SER A 140 -14.31 -0.12 -11.64
CA SER A 140 -15.15 0.74 -12.48
C SER A 140 -14.47 2.06 -12.90
N VAL A 141 -13.34 2.40 -12.26
CA VAL A 141 -12.61 3.64 -12.55
C VAL A 141 -11.60 3.37 -13.68
N PRO A 142 -11.67 4.08 -14.82
CA PRO A 142 -10.67 3.94 -15.88
C PRO A 142 -9.32 4.43 -15.35
N THR A 143 -8.42 3.50 -15.03
CA THR A 143 -7.11 3.81 -14.46
C THR A 143 -6.09 4.06 -15.59
N ALA A 144 -5.47 5.24 -15.56
CA ALA A 144 -4.36 5.60 -16.43
C ALA A 144 -3.18 6.05 -15.55
N THR A 145 -1.98 5.50 -15.77
CA THR A 145 -0.79 5.80 -14.96
C THR A 145 0.21 6.65 -15.75
N SER A 146 0.74 7.70 -15.12
CA SER A 146 1.84 8.52 -15.66
C SER A 146 2.98 8.58 -14.66
N VAL A 147 4.22 8.71 -15.16
CA VAL A 147 5.44 8.75 -14.35
C VAL A 147 6.23 10.02 -14.64
N ARG A 148 6.78 10.65 -13.59
CA ARG A 148 7.67 11.82 -13.69
C ARG A 148 8.92 11.59 -12.85
N ALA A 149 10.07 11.90 -13.44
CA ALA A 149 11.33 11.97 -12.71
C ALA A 149 11.41 13.30 -11.92
N ILE A 150 11.63 13.22 -10.61
CA ILE A 150 11.83 14.38 -9.72
C ILE A 150 13.22 14.26 -9.10
N PRO A 151 14.15 15.21 -9.34
CA PRO A 151 15.46 15.20 -8.69
C PRO A 151 15.35 15.34 -7.17
N ALA A 152 15.84 14.35 -6.42
CA ALA A 152 15.67 14.30 -4.96
C ALA A 152 16.80 14.95 -4.15
N LYS A 153 17.86 15.46 -4.80
CA LYS A 153 19.08 15.94 -4.10
C LYS A 153 18.77 17.01 -3.06
N LEU A 154 18.01 18.03 -3.43
CA LEU A 154 17.63 19.10 -2.51
C LEU A 154 16.78 18.58 -1.34
N MET A 155 15.88 17.61 -1.59
CA MET A 155 15.05 16.99 -0.55
C MET A 155 15.92 16.23 0.46
N ILE A 156 16.94 15.51 0.00
CA ILE A 156 17.87 14.76 0.85
C ILE A 156 18.69 15.72 1.73
N ASP A 157 19.24 16.78 1.13
CA ASP A 157 20.07 17.75 1.82
C ASP A 157 19.22 18.50 2.88
N ASN A 158 18.03 18.98 2.52
CA ASN A 158 17.08 19.64 3.44
C ASN A 158 16.66 18.71 4.58
N ARG A 159 16.29 17.46 4.27
CA ARG A 159 15.90 16.47 5.28
C ARG A 159 17.02 16.20 6.27
N THR A 160 18.27 16.15 5.79
CA THR A 160 19.45 15.92 6.64
C THR A 160 19.67 17.09 7.59
N VAL A 161 19.61 18.32 7.10
CA VAL A 161 19.73 19.54 7.92
C VAL A 161 18.64 19.58 9.00
N ILE A 162 17.38 19.37 8.62
CA ILE A 162 16.24 19.41 9.55
C ILE A 162 16.36 18.29 10.58
N THR A 163 16.68 17.06 10.16
CA THR A 163 16.81 15.93 11.09
C THR A 163 17.95 16.14 12.08
N ASN A 164 19.08 16.69 11.63
CA ASN A 164 20.20 17.00 12.51
C ASN A 164 19.84 18.13 13.50
N HIS A 165 19.07 19.13 13.08
CA HIS A 165 18.55 20.15 13.97
C HIS A 165 17.59 19.56 15.01
N LEU A 166 16.61 18.75 14.58
CA LEU A 166 15.64 18.11 15.47
C LEU A 166 16.31 17.20 16.49
N LYS A 167 17.33 16.42 16.08
CA LYS A 167 18.13 15.59 17.00
C LYS A 167 18.76 16.39 18.15
N ARG A 168 19.08 17.67 17.93
CA ARG A 168 19.77 18.53 18.91
C ARG A 168 18.83 19.36 19.78
N THR A 169 17.57 19.54 19.36
CA THR A 169 16.62 20.41 20.06
C THR A 169 15.49 19.65 20.73
N ARG A 170 14.56 19.10 19.95
CA ARG A 170 13.28 18.53 20.45
C ARG A 170 13.14 17.02 20.23
N GLY A 171 14.11 16.40 19.56
CA GLY A 171 14.02 15.02 19.10
C GLY A 171 13.09 14.85 17.89
N GLY A 172 12.91 13.59 17.47
CA GLY A 172 12.10 13.21 16.31
C GLY A 172 12.89 13.05 15.00
N LYS A 173 12.21 12.56 13.96
CA LYS A 173 12.78 12.28 12.63
C LYS A 173 11.79 12.67 11.56
N VAL A 174 12.29 13.33 10.51
CA VAL A 174 11.51 13.61 9.30
C VAL A 174 11.72 12.49 8.29
N SER A 175 10.65 12.01 7.66
CA SER A 175 10.62 11.07 6.52
C SER A 175 10.44 11.82 5.20
N PHE A 176 10.52 11.11 4.08
CA PHE A 176 10.12 11.65 2.77
C PHE A 176 8.62 11.54 2.51
N THR A 177 7.93 10.66 3.23
CA THR A 177 6.47 10.52 3.31
C THR A 177 5.92 11.48 4.34
#